data_AF-A0A1B1ZRD3-F1
#
_entry.id   AF-A0A1B1ZRD3-F1
#
_cell.length_a   1.000
_cell.length_b   1.000
_cell.length_c   1.000
_cell.angle_alpha   90.00
_cell.angle_beta   90.00
_cell.angle_gamma   90.00
#
_symmetry.space_group_name_H-M   'P 1'
#
loop_
_entity.id
_entity.type
_entity.pdbx_description
1 polymer ?
#
loop_
_entity_poly.entity_id
_entity_poly.type
_entity_poly.pdbx_seq_one_letter_code
_entity_poly.pdbx_strand_id
1 'polypeptide(L)'
;MIVAPDRPVLDNAAVYVGEDGTIRDVGPEPLLYRRYPDVRRTAFPDATMLAGLINAHVHLAFDATPDPVATLRGGDPAAVRHIVAAHARELLDSGITTARDLGDRDGIVGRVRDEIAAGEAVGPRVLSAFAPLTSPQGHCWFLGGEVRDATQIRELIDRQADRGADLVKVMAGGGRLTPSAAPVWESQFTAG
;
A
#
# COMPACT_ATOMS: atom_id res chain seq x y z
N MET A 1 25.28 4.35 10.16
CA MET A 1 25.26 2.86 10.00
C MET A 1 24.27 2.47 8.89
N ILE A 2 24.57 1.50 8.03
CA ILE A 2 23.66 0.98 6.98
C ILE A 2 23.39 -0.51 7.23
N VAL A 3 22.12 -0.92 7.20
CA VAL A 3 21.71 -2.33 7.35
C VAL A 3 21.05 -2.81 6.06
N ALA A 4 21.45 -4.00 5.58
CA ALA A 4 20.79 -4.70 4.47
C ALA A 4 20.53 -6.17 4.84
N PRO A 5 19.46 -6.81 4.33
CA PRO A 5 19.04 -8.15 4.76
C PRO A 5 20.09 -9.26 4.54
N ASP A 6 20.99 -9.07 3.58
CA ASP A 6 21.94 -10.05 3.08
C ASP A 6 23.41 -9.58 3.18
N ARG A 7 23.67 -8.47 3.89
CA ARG A 7 25.02 -7.90 4.03
C ARG A 7 25.37 -7.57 5.46
N PRO A 8 26.67 -7.59 5.81
CA PRO A 8 27.13 -7.04 7.07
C PRO A 8 26.68 -5.59 7.23
N VAL A 9 26.38 -5.21 8.46
CA VAL A 9 26.15 -3.83 8.84
C VAL A 9 27.40 -3.01 8.50
N LEU A 10 27.20 -1.86 7.84
CA LEU A 10 28.29 -0.94 7.50
C LEU A 10 28.26 0.27 8.43
N ASP A 11 29.30 0.41 9.24
CA ASP A 11 29.56 1.62 10.02
C ASP A 11 30.26 2.68 9.16
N ASN A 12 30.04 3.96 9.48
CA ASN A 12 30.64 5.10 8.79
C ASN A 12 30.54 4.99 7.26
N ALA A 13 29.32 4.68 6.80
CA ALA A 13 29.02 4.40 5.40
C ALA A 13 28.09 5.46 4.81
N ALA A 14 28.14 5.58 3.49
CA ALA A 14 27.32 6.49 2.71
C ALA A 14 26.60 5.73 1.59
N VAL A 15 25.56 6.38 1.07
CA VAL A 15 24.82 5.95 -0.12
C VAL A 15 24.90 7.07 -1.14
N TYR A 16 25.26 6.72 -2.37
CA TYR A 16 25.13 7.64 -3.51
C TYR A 16 23.82 7.36 -4.23
N VAL A 17 22.98 8.40 -4.30
CA VAL A 17 21.69 8.37 -5.00
C VAL A 17 21.83 9.20 -6.28
N GLY A 18 21.48 8.59 -7.42
CA GLY A 18 21.49 9.27 -8.72
C GLY A 18 20.36 10.31 -8.85
N GLU A 19 20.43 11.12 -9.89
CA GLU A 19 19.39 12.14 -10.20
C GLU A 19 18.00 11.53 -10.44
N ASP A 20 17.93 10.26 -10.83
CA ASP A 20 16.70 9.49 -11.01
C ASP A 20 16.15 8.88 -9.70
N GLY A 21 16.76 9.21 -8.55
CA GLY A 21 16.34 8.72 -7.24
C GLY A 21 16.76 7.29 -6.94
N THR A 22 17.54 6.64 -7.81
CA THR A 22 18.02 5.27 -7.59
C THR A 22 19.33 5.22 -6.82
N ILE A 23 19.50 4.21 -5.96
CA ILE A 23 20.77 3.97 -5.28
C ILE A 23 21.79 3.43 -6.30
N ARG A 24 22.88 4.16 -6.50
CA ARG A 24 23.92 3.85 -7.49
C ARG A 24 25.19 3.27 -6.86
N ASP A 25 25.48 3.61 -5.62
CA ASP A 25 26.63 3.06 -4.87
C ASP A 25 26.35 3.06 -3.37
N VAL A 26 26.93 2.10 -2.65
CA VAL A 26 26.84 1.96 -1.19
C VAL A 26 28.18 1.47 -0.66
N GLY A 27 28.74 2.14 0.34
CA GLY A 27 30.00 1.72 0.90
C GLY A 27 30.57 2.66 1.95
N PRO A 28 31.83 2.44 2.36
CA PRO A 28 32.52 3.31 3.31
C PRO A 28 32.52 4.77 2.84
N GLU A 29 32.17 5.67 3.74
CA GLU A 29 32.03 7.09 3.44
C GLU A 29 33.27 7.70 2.72
N PRO A 30 34.52 7.47 3.18
CA PRO A 30 35.68 8.07 2.53
C PRO A 30 35.89 7.63 1.07
N LEU A 31 35.42 6.42 0.71
CA LEU A 31 35.53 5.92 -0.66
C LEU A 31 34.50 6.58 -1.58
N LEU A 32 33.25 6.71 -1.12
CA LEU A 32 32.21 7.37 -1.90
C LEU A 32 32.52 8.86 -2.07
N TYR A 33 33.05 9.53 -1.05
CA TYR A 33 33.42 10.95 -1.13
C TYR A 33 34.55 11.23 -2.13
N ARG A 34 35.46 10.28 -2.33
CA ARG A 34 36.50 10.37 -3.37
C ARG A 34 35.95 10.10 -4.77
N ARG A 35 35.03 9.14 -4.89
CA ARG A 35 34.42 8.75 -6.17
C ARG A 35 33.44 9.80 -6.70
N TYR A 36 32.74 10.48 -5.79
CA TYR A 36 31.71 11.47 -6.08
C TYR A 36 32.04 12.81 -5.38
N PRO A 37 33.11 13.50 -5.79
CA PRO A 37 33.59 14.70 -5.09
C PRO A 37 32.61 15.87 -5.13
N ASP A 38 31.89 16.04 -6.24
CA ASP A 38 31.06 17.22 -6.54
C ASP A 38 29.57 17.05 -6.17
N VAL A 39 29.21 15.94 -5.52
CA VAL A 39 27.82 15.66 -5.13
C VAL A 39 27.51 16.31 -3.78
N ARG A 40 26.33 16.94 -3.66
CA ARG A 40 25.83 17.51 -2.41
C ARG A 40 25.75 16.43 -1.33
N ARG A 41 26.22 16.76 -0.12
CA ARG A 41 26.27 15.84 1.02
C ARG A 41 25.30 16.26 2.10
N THR A 42 24.64 15.27 2.69
CA THR A 42 23.83 15.40 3.89
C THR A 42 24.29 14.33 4.88
N ALA A 43 24.69 14.73 6.08
CA ALA A 43 25.26 13.83 7.08
C ALA A 43 24.25 13.57 8.21
N PHE A 44 24.18 12.32 8.65
CA PHE A 44 23.35 11.87 9.76
C PHE A 44 24.21 11.00 10.72
N PRO A 45 25.17 11.60 11.45
CA PRO A 45 26.19 10.86 12.20
C PRO A 45 25.60 9.96 13.30
N ASP A 46 24.47 10.38 13.88
CA ASP A 46 23.80 9.66 14.97
C ASP A 46 22.63 8.78 14.50
N ALA A 47 22.54 8.51 13.19
CA ALA A 47 21.42 7.77 12.60
C ALA A 47 21.84 6.43 11.98
N THR A 48 20.84 5.55 11.89
CA THR A 48 20.92 4.31 11.11
C THR A 48 20.05 4.45 9.87
N MET A 49 20.62 4.14 8.71
CA MET A 49 19.91 4.08 7.45
C MET A 49 19.41 2.65 7.23
N LEU A 50 18.12 2.54 6.92
CA LEU A 50 17.43 1.30 6.58
C LEU A 50 16.77 1.46 5.20
N ALA A 51 16.44 0.34 4.57
CA ALA A 51 15.51 0.36 3.45
C ALA A 51 14.15 0.91 3.92
N GLY A 52 13.45 1.61 3.02
CA GLY A 52 12.09 2.07 3.29
C GLY A 52 11.16 0.90 3.63
N LEU A 53 10.29 1.10 4.62
CA LEU A 53 9.43 0.03 5.11
C LEU A 53 8.33 -0.28 4.09
N ILE A 54 7.90 -1.54 4.06
CA ILE A 54 6.83 -2.02 3.19
C ILE A 54 5.67 -2.51 4.06
N ASN A 55 4.48 -1.95 3.86
CA ASN A 55 3.27 -2.46 4.48
C ASN A 55 2.43 -3.24 3.46
N ALA A 56 2.34 -4.55 3.65
CA ALA A 56 1.67 -5.45 2.72
C ALA A 56 0.15 -5.56 2.92
N HIS A 57 -0.43 -4.89 3.90
CA HIS A 57 -1.86 -5.00 4.18
C HIS A 57 -2.39 -3.72 4.85
N VAL A 58 -2.87 -2.78 4.04
CA VAL A 58 -3.55 -1.58 4.52
C VAL A 58 -4.95 -1.45 3.91
N HIS A 59 -5.75 -0.59 4.52
CA HIS A 59 -7.00 -0.08 3.98
C HIS A 59 -6.99 1.44 4.15
N LEU A 60 -6.53 2.17 3.15
CA LEU A 60 -6.35 3.64 3.24
C LEU A 60 -7.68 4.39 3.33
N ALA A 61 -8.77 3.78 2.86
CA ALA A 61 -10.10 4.35 2.95
C ALA A 61 -10.81 4.08 4.29
N PHE A 62 -10.16 3.36 5.22
CA PHE A 62 -10.72 3.04 6.53
C PHE A 62 -10.25 4.03 7.59
N ASP A 63 -11.15 4.41 8.48
CA ASP A 63 -10.88 5.29 9.60
C ASP A 63 -10.08 4.56 10.70
N ALA A 64 -9.15 5.27 11.34
CA ALA A 64 -8.44 4.78 12.53
C ALA A 64 -9.29 4.94 13.82
N THR A 65 -10.56 4.52 13.77
CA THR A 65 -11.54 4.67 14.85
C THR A 65 -12.25 3.33 15.17
N PRO A 66 -13.02 3.23 16.26
CA PRO A 66 -13.79 2.01 16.56
C PRO A 66 -14.82 1.60 15.49
N ASP A 67 -15.30 2.54 14.66
CA ASP A 67 -16.07 2.23 13.44
C ASP A 67 -15.21 2.58 12.22
N PRO A 68 -14.33 1.68 11.77
CA PRO A 68 -13.30 1.97 10.77
C PRO A 68 -13.83 2.21 9.36
N VAL A 69 -15.15 2.16 9.15
CA VAL A 69 -15.76 2.41 7.84
C VAL A 69 -16.85 3.47 7.92
N ALA A 70 -16.85 4.29 8.97
CA ALA A 70 -17.85 5.34 9.17
C ALA A 70 -17.81 6.36 8.02
N THR A 71 -16.62 6.89 7.70
CA THR A 71 -16.42 7.82 6.58
C THR A 71 -16.72 7.15 5.26
N LEU A 72 -16.31 5.89 5.11
CA LEU A 72 -16.63 5.13 3.91
C LEU A 72 -18.15 4.99 3.74
N ARG A 73 -18.90 4.56 4.76
CA ARG A 73 -20.35 4.33 4.64
C ARG A 73 -21.15 5.62 4.46
N GLY A 74 -20.80 6.69 5.17
CA GLY A 74 -21.62 7.91 5.26
C GLY A 74 -21.05 9.15 4.57
N GLY A 75 -19.76 9.14 4.20
CA GLY A 75 -19.09 10.26 3.55
C GLY A 75 -19.31 10.29 2.05
N ASP A 76 -19.25 11.49 1.47
CA ASP A 76 -19.18 11.66 0.03
C ASP A 76 -17.79 11.23 -0.52
N PRO A 77 -17.65 11.06 -1.86
CA PRO A 77 -16.38 10.64 -2.43
C PRO A 77 -15.20 11.58 -2.15
N ALA A 78 -15.46 12.88 -1.91
CA ALA A 78 -14.41 13.85 -1.62
C ALA A 78 -13.88 13.69 -0.19
N ALA A 79 -14.76 13.45 0.78
CA ALA A 79 -14.40 13.13 2.16
C ALA A 79 -13.57 11.85 2.23
N VAL A 80 -13.96 10.79 1.51
CA VAL A 80 -13.19 9.54 1.45
C VAL A 80 -11.82 9.78 0.79
N ARG A 81 -11.76 10.52 -0.32
CA ARG A 81 -10.47 10.87 -0.95
C ARG A 81 -9.55 11.65 0.00
N HIS A 82 -10.12 12.57 0.78
CA HIS A 82 -9.35 13.36 1.74
C HIS A 82 -8.68 12.49 2.81
N ILE A 83 -9.42 11.55 3.41
CA ILE A 83 -8.83 10.63 4.41
C ILE A 83 -7.79 9.70 3.77
N VAL A 84 -8.02 9.21 2.55
CA VAL A 84 -7.05 8.34 1.84
C VAL A 84 -5.74 9.08 1.64
N ALA A 85 -5.78 10.35 1.22
CA ALA A 85 -4.58 11.17 1.04
C ALA A 85 -3.88 11.46 2.39
N ALA A 86 -4.64 11.71 3.45
CA ALA A 86 -4.09 11.92 4.79
C ALA A 86 -3.38 10.65 5.31
N HIS A 87 -4.04 9.49 5.25
CA HIS A 87 -3.45 8.22 5.66
C HIS A 87 -2.23 7.84 4.82
N ALA A 88 -2.25 8.09 3.51
CA ALA A 88 -1.08 7.87 2.65
C ALA A 88 0.12 8.72 3.11
N ARG A 89 -0.10 9.98 3.46
CA ARG A 89 0.95 10.84 4.02
C ARG A 89 1.46 10.32 5.37
N GLU A 90 0.56 9.91 6.26
CA GLU A 90 0.92 9.36 7.57
C GLU A 90 1.78 8.09 7.46
N LEU A 91 1.48 7.20 6.51
CA LEU A 91 2.33 6.03 6.23
C LEU A 91 3.74 6.46 5.81
N LEU A 92 3.84 7.46 4.91
CA LEU A 92 5.15 7.96 4.46
C LEU A 92 5.94 8.58 5.60
N ASP A 93 5.30 9.41 6.42
CA ASP A 93 5.91 10.07 7.58
C ASP A 93 6.37 9.05 8.64
N SER A 94 5.75 7.86 8.69
CA SER A 94 6.20 6.74 9.55
C SER A 94 7.32 5.88 8.93
N GLY A 95 7.84 6.25 7.76
CA GLY A 95 8.91 5.53 7.06
C GLY A 95 8.45 4.39 6.16
N ILE A 96 7.14 4.23 5.94
CA ILE A 96 6.60 3.28 4.94
C ILE A 96 6.69 3.96 3.57
N THR A 97 7.51 3.41 2.68
CA THR A 97 7.70 3.95 1.33
C THR A 97 6.90 3.20 0.28
N THR A 98 6.36 2.01 0.62
CA THR A 98 5.49 1.22 -0.25
C THR A 98 4.36 0.58 0.56
N ALA A 99 3.12 0.71 0.10
CA ALA A 99 1.94 0.13 0.73
C ALA A 99 1.09 -0.65 -0.27
N ARG A 100 0.48 -1.74 0.19
CA ARG A 100 -0.48 -2.53 -0.58
C ARG A 100 -1.87 -2.40 0.03
N ASP A 101 -2.72 -1.63 -0.64
CA ASP A 101 -4.11 -1.44 -0.28
C ASP A 101 -4.96 -2.61 -0.79
N LEU A 102 -5.71 -3.22 0.13
CA LEU A 102 -6.48 -4.45 -0.11
C LEU A 102 -7.99 -4.23 -0.04
N GLY A 103 -8.46 -2.98 -0.10
CA GLY A 103 -9.87 -2.69 -0.09
C GLY A 103 -10.18 -1.23 -0.40
N ASP A 104 -10.74 -1.03 -1.58
CA ASP A 104 -11.20 0.25 -2.10
C ASP A 104 -12.70 0.19 -2.40
N ARG A 105 -13.37 1.35 -2.38
CA ARG A 105 -14.72 1.54 -2.91
C ARG A 105 -14.67 2.59 -4.01
N ASP A 106 -15.24 2.28 -5.17
CA ASP A 106 -15.33 3.19 -6.31
C ASP A 106 -13.98 3.67 -6.90
N GLY A 107 -12.89 2.94 -6.61
CA GLY A 107 -11.55 3.25 -7.14
C GLY A 107 -10.94 4.53 -6.56
N ILE A 108 -11.35 4.96 -5.37
CA ILE A 108 -10.87 6.20 -4.75
C ILE A 108 -9.39 6.06 -4.38
N VAL A 109 -9.00 4.93 -3.79
CA VAL A 109 -7.59 4.64 -3.47
C VAL A 109 -6.77 4.55 -4.75
N GLY A 110 -7.31 3.92 -5.80
CA GLY A 110 -6.69 3.89 -7.12
C GLY A 110 -6.36 5.28 -7.67
N ARG A 111 -7.30 6.24 -7.55
CA ARG A 111 -7.04 7.63 -7.99
C ARG A 111 -5.95 8.31 -7.16
N VAL A 112 -5.96 8.15 -5.84
CA VAL A 112 -4.91 8.74 -4.98
C VAL A 112 -3.54 8.10 -5.26
N ARG A 113 -3.49 6.79 -5.55
CA ARG A 113 -2.26 6.12 -6.03
C ARG A 113 -1.72 6.82 -7.28
N ASP A 114 -2.57 7.08 -8.26
CA ASP A 114 -2.16 7.69 -9.53
C ASP A 114 -1.69 9.14 -9.33
N GLU A 115 -2.38 9.90 -8.47
CA GLU A 115 -1.96 11.26 -8.06
C GLU A 115 -0.59 11.25 -7.35
N ILE A 116 -0.33 10.28 -6.47
CA ILE A 116 0.98 10.10 -5.82
C ILE A 116 2.05 9.77 -6.87
N ALA A 117 1.75 8.86 -7.80
CA ALA A 117 2.67 8.47 -8.87
C ALA A 117 3.00 9.64 -9.82
N ALA A 118 2.04 10.54 -10.04
CA ALA A 118 2.21 11.78 -10.80
C ALA A 118 2.90 12.91 -10.02
N GLY A 119 3.12 12.74 -8.70
CA GLY A 119 3.68 13.78 -7.83
C GLY A 119 2.69 14.88 -7.43
N GLU A 120 1.39 14.67 -7.67
CA GLU A 120 0.30 15.61 -7.33
C GLU A 120 -0.18 15.44 -5.87
N ALA A 121 0.10 14.29 -5.26
CA ALA A 121 -0.15 13.99 -3.86
C ALA A 121 1.10 13.40 -3.18
N VAL A 122 1.17 13.54 -1.85
CA VAL A 122 2.29 13.03 -1.04
C VAL A 122 1.88 11.72 -0.38
N GLY A 123 2.64 10.66 -0.61
CA GLY A 123 2.44 9.35 0.01
C GLY A 123 3.46 8.30 -0.47
N PRO A 124 3.40 7.07 0.05
CA PRO A 124 4.21 5.97 -0.44
C PRO A 124 3.81 5.57 -1.85
N ARG A 125 4.62 4.72 -2.50
CA ARG A 125 4.14 3.93 -3.63
C ARG A 125 2.98 3.05 -3.17
N VAL A 126 1.81 3.20 -3.79
CA VAL A 126 0.64 2.38 -3.47
C VAL A 126 0.43 1.33 -4.55
N LEU A 127 0.12 0.10 -4.13
CA LEU A 127 -0.45 -0.95 -4.99
C LEU A 127 -1.90 -1.14 -4.55
N SER A 128 -2.86 -1.05 -5.46
CA SER A 128 -4.29 -1.10 -5.12
C SER A 128 -4.97 -2.34 -5.71
N ALA A 129 -5.67 -3.08 -4.85
CA ALA A 129 -6.46 -4.25 -5.23
C ALA A 129 -7.89 -3.94 -5.67
N PHE A 130 -8.32 -2.67 -5.53
CA PHE A 130 -9.71 -2.25 -5.62
C PHE A 130 -10.63 -3.02 -4.64
N ALA A 131 -11.89 -3.25 -5.03
CA ALA A 131 -12.83 -4.00 -4.21
C ALA A 131 -12.43 -5.48 -4.14
N PRO A 132 -12.32 -6.09 -2.95
CA PRO A 132 -11.94 -7.49 -2.84
C PRO A 132 -13.08 -8.40 -3.31
N LEU A 133 -12.73 -9.48 -4.02
CA LEU A 133 -13.66 -10.56 -4.37
C LEU A 133 -14.24 -11.19 -3.10
N THR A 134 -15.55 -11.22 -2.98
CA THR A 134 -16.24 -11.80 -1.82
C THR A 134 -17.56 -12.43 -2.24
N SER A 135 -18.07 -13.38 -1.46
CA SER A 135 -19.40 -13.95 -1.71
C SER A 135 -20.49 -12.89 -1.40
N PRO A 136 -21.74 -13.10 -1.85
CA PRO A 136 -22.83 -12.20 -1.52
C PRO A 136 -23.00 -12.07 0.00
N GLN A 137 -23.05 -10.84 0.50
CA GLN A 137 -23.05 -10.50 1.94
C GLN A 137 -21.83 -11.05 2.71
N GLY A 138 -20.78 -11.44 2.00
CA GLY A 138 -19.54 -11.94 2.56
C GLY A 138 -18.69 -10.85 3.21
N HIS A 139 -17.52 -11.22 3.73
CA HIS A 139 -16.66 -10.24 4.40
C HIS A 139 -16.32 -9.05 3.47
N CYS A 140 -16.48 -7.83 3.97
CA CYS A 140 -16.29 -6.57 3.23
C CYS A 140 -17.16 -6.41 1.95
N TRP A 141 -18.30 -7.08 1.84
CA TRP A 141 -19.23 -6.97 0.70
C TRP A 141 -19.58 -5.51 0.34
N PHE A 142 -19.66 -4.62 1.34
CA PHE A 142 -19.96 -3.20 1.18
C PHE A 142 -18.93 -2.41 0.34
N LEU A 143 -17.79 -3.03 -0.02
CA LEU A 143 -16.82 -2.47 -0.97
C LEU A 143 -17.21 -2.71 -2.43
N GLY A 144 -18.23 -3.54 -2.70
CA GLY A 144 -18.78 -3.76 -4.04
C GLY A 144 -18.10 -4.86 -4.86
N GLY A 145 -17.41 -5.81 -4.20
CA GLY A 145 -16.71 -6.92 -4.85
C GLY A 145 -17.46 -8.26 -4.82
N GLU A 146 -18.78 -8.24 -4.64
CA GLU A 146 -19.61 -9.45 -4.52
C GLU A 146 -19.66 -10.24 -5.84
N VAL A 147 -19.44 -11.55 -5.75
CA VAL A 147 -19.44 -12.51 -6.87
C VAL A 147 -20.07 -13.84 -6.45
N ARG A 148 -20.81 -14.49 -7.35
CA ARG A 148 -21.56 -15.73 -7.07
C ARG A 148 -20.96 -16.98 -7.67
N ASP A 149 -20.24 -16.84 -8.78
CA ASP A 149 -19.74 -17.97 -9.56
C ASP A 149 -18.43 -17.63 -10.27
N ALA A 150 -17.82 -18.64 -10.89
CA ALA A 150 -16.55 -18.51 -11.58
C ALA A 150 -16.60 -17.55 -12.78
N THR A 151 -17.77 -17.33 -13.40
CA THR A 151 -17.92 -16.35 -14.49
C THR A 151 -17.81 -14.95 -13.92
N GLN A 152 -18.59 -14.64 -12.88
CA GLN A 152 -18.56 -13.34 -12.21
C GLN A 152 -17.20 -13.01 -11.58
N ILE A 153 -16.49 -14.02 -11.07
CA ILE A 153 -15.10 -13.86 -10.60
C ILE A 153 -14.20 -13.35 -11.74
N ARG A 154 -14.22 -14.02 -12.89
CA ARG A 154 -13.39 -13.62 -14.05
C ARG A 154 -13.77 -12.23 -14.55
N GLU A 155 -15.07 -11.97 -14.71
CA GLU A 155 -15.55 -10.66 -15.16
C GLU A 155 -15.14 -9.53 -14.21
N LEU A 156 -15.16 -9.74 -12.89
CA LEU A 156 -14.72 -8.71 -11.94
C LEU A 156 -13.19 -8.52 -11.99
N ILE A 157 -12.42 -9.60 -12.12
CA ILE A 157 -10.96 -9.52 -12.32
C ILE A 157 -10.65 -8.71 -13.57
N ASP A 158 -11.27 -9.03 -14.70
CA ASP A 158 -11.05 -8.34 -15.98
C ASP A 158 -11.41 -6.85 -15.86
N ARG A 159 -12.58 -6.54 -15.28
CA ARG A 159 -12.98 -5.13 -15.05
C ARG A 159 -12.01 -4.36 -14.16
N GLN A 160 -11.42 -5.01 -13.15
CA GLN A 160 -10.45 -4.36 -12.27
C GLN A 160 -9.10 -4.18 -12.96
N ALA A 161 -8.66 -5.18 -13.73
CA ALA A 161 -7.44 -5.12 -14.53
C ALA A 161 -7.54 -4.01 -15.60
N ASP A 162 -8.67 -3.90 -16.31
CA ASP A 162 -8.94 -2.85 -17.31
C ASP A 162 -8.88 -1.44 -16.70
N ARG A 163 -9.21 -1.31 -15.42
CA ARG A 163 -9.13 -0.06 -14.67
C ARG A 163 -7.77 0.13 -13.98
N GLY A 164 -6.82 -0.76 -14.19
CA GLY A 164 -5.45 -0.65 -13.70
C GLY A 164 -5.25 -1.10 -12.26
N ALA A 165 -6.01 -2.08 -11.75
CA ALA A 165 -5.68 -2.71 -10.47
C ALA A 165 -4.31 -3.41 -10.52
N ASP A 166 -3.52 -3.30 -9.46
CA ASP A 166 -2.16 -3.88 -9.41
C ASP A 166 -2.18 -5.35 -8.96
N LEU A 167 -3.27 -5.77 -8.31
CA LEU A 167 -3.43 -7.10 -7.76
C LEU A 167 -4.91 -7.46 -7.57
N VAL A 168 -5.16 -8.75 -7.30
CA VAL A 168 -6.47 -9.27 -6.93
C VAL A 168 -6.48 -9.64 -5.46
N LYS A 169 -7.51 -9.21 -4.71
CA LYS A 169 -7.75 -9.61 -3.33
C LYS A 169 -8.99 -10.49 -3.25
N VAL A 170 -8.90 -11.61 -2.53
CA VAL A 170 -10.02 -12.52 -2.27
C VAL A 170 -10.28 -12.60 -0.76
N MET A 171 -11.54 -12.48 -0.38
CA MET A 171 -12.03 -12.79 0.96
C MET A 171 -12.41 -14.27 1.03
N ALA A 172 -11.40 -15.12 1.23
CA ALA A 172 -11.58 -16.58 1.23
C ALA A 172 -12.51 -17.07 2.34
N GLY A 173 -12.57 -16.36 3.46
CA GLY A 173 -13.46 -16.64 4.59
C GLY A 173 -14.07 -15.36 5.14
N GLY A 174 -14.83 -15.52 6.23
CA GLY A 174 -15.39 -14.41 6.99
C GLY A 174 -14.39 -13.41 7.57
N GLY A 175 -14.89 -12.42 8.30
CA GLY A 175 -14.04 -11.42 8.94
C GLY A 175 -14.73 -10.63 10.05
N ARG A 176 -13.94 -10.18 11.02
CA ARG A 176 -14.45 -9.47 12.22
C ARG A 176 -15.13 -8.14 11.88
N LEU A 177 -14.71 -7.48 10.80
CA LEU A 177 -15.33 -6.23 10.34
C LEU A 177 -16.75 -6.41 9.81
N THR A 178 -17.13 -7.64 9.48
CA THR A 178 -18.45 -7.98 8.95
C THR A 178 -19.05 -9.11 9.77
N PRO A 179 -19.53 -8.83 11.00
CA PRO A 179 -20.05 -9.87 11.89
C PRO A 179 -21.24 -10.65 11.32
N SER A 180 -21.93 -10.10 10.33
CA SER A 180 -23.03 -10.76 9.62
C SER A 180 -22.57 -11.80 8.58
N ALA A 181 -21.28 -11.79 8.19
CA ALA A 181 -20.72 -12.76 7.26
C ALA A 181 -20.45 -14.10 7.97
N ALA A 182 -20.05 -15.11 7.20
CA ALA A 182 -19.60 -16.38 7.75
C ALA A 182 -18.46 -16.18 8.78
N PRO A 183 -18.18 -17.16 9.66
CA PRO A 183 -17.00 -17.12 10.53
C PRO A 183 -15.68 -17.09 9.75
N VAL A 184 -14.61 -16.60 10.38
CA VAL A 184 -13.28 -16.44 9.74
C VAL A 184 -12.66 -17.74 9.20
N TRP A 185 -13.07 -18.89 9.74
CA TRP A 185 -12.57 -20.21 9.35
C TRP A 185 -13.42 -20.90 8.28
N GLU A 186 -14.61 -20.36 7.98
CA GLU A 186 -15.52 -20.94 7.00
C GLU A 186 -15.20 -20.41 5.61
N SER A 187 -14.99 -21.31 4.66
CA SER A 187 -14.70 -20.94 3.27
C SER A 187 -15.94 -20.37 2.60
N GLN A 188 -15.80 -19.20 1.97
CA GLN A 188 -16.85 -18.56 1.20
C GLN A 188 -16.93 -19.06 -0.25
N PHE A 189 -15.96 -19.88 -0.67
CA PHE A 189 -15.87 -20.48 -2.00
C PHE A 189 -15.66 -22.00 -1.91
N THR A 190 -16.23 -22.75 -2.85
CA THR A 190 -16.02 -24.19 -2.98
C THR A 190 -14.90 -24.48 -4.00
N ALA A 191 -14.26 -25.64 -3.90
CA ALA A 191 -13.12 -26.02 -4.75
C ALA A 191 -13.51 -26.39 -6.20
N GLY A 192 -14.81 -26.53 -6.50
CA GLY A 192 -15.30 -27.11 -7.75
C GLY A 192 -15.32 -28.63 -7.72
#